data_AF-A0A6S7EUD4-F1
#
_entry.id   AF-A0A6S7EUD4-F1
#
_cell.length_a   1.000
_cell.length_b   1.000
_cell.length_c   1.000
_cell.angle_alpha   90.00
_cell.angle_beta   90.00
_cell.angle_gamma   90.00
#
_symmetry.space_group_name_H-M   'P 1'
#
loop_
_entity.id
_entity.type
_entity.pdbx_description
1 polymer ?
#
loop_
_entity_poly.entity_id
_entity_poly.type
_entity_poly.pdbx_seq_one_letter_code
_entity_poly.pdbx_strand_id
1 'polypeptide(L)'
;MRELMIGSTELVFQMGRILAYVLPLVCLLAIAVHVWPGRFAALGTSAARTSLVAVMWGVWLFAAVGFFLLYYVSQNYDRSYGFGFIPFAIYMGPSLILSVICLVLRYKSP
;
A
#
# COMPACT_ATOMS: atom_id res chain seq x y z
N MET A 1 -13.27 25.94 -12.04
CA MET A 1 -13.13 24.48 -12.29
C MET A 1 -11.67 24.05 -12.44
N ARG A 2 -10.85 24.70 -13.29
CA ARG A 2 -9.44 24.34 -13.46
C ARG A 2 -8.60 24.44 -12.17
N GLU A 3 -8.75 25.49 -11.39
CA GLU A 3 -8.05 25.65 -10.09
C GLU A 3 -8.49 24.62 -9.02
N LEU A 4 -9.78 24.25 -9.02
CA LEU A 4 -10.34 23.19 -8.16
C LEU A 4 -9.82 21.79 -8.55
N MET A 5 -9.60 21.55 -9.85
CA MET A 5 -8.93 20.33 -10.33
C MET A 5 -7.46 20.31 -9.92
N ILE A 6 -6.74 21.43 -10.01
CA ILE A 6 -5.32 21.51 -9.66
C ILE A 6 -5.11 21.26 -8.16
N GLY A 7 -5.92 21.91 -7.30
CA GLY A 7 -5.85 21.73 -5.85
C GLY A 7 -6.20 20.32 -5.38
N SER A 8 -7.15 19.64 -6.04
CA SER A 8 -7.48 18.25 -5.73
C SER A 8 -6.41 17.27 -6.22
N THR A 9 -5.77 17.52 -7.37
CA THR A 9 -4.63 16.70 -7.81
C THR A 9 -3.43 16.82 -6.87
N GLU A 10 -3.07 18.01 -6.38
CA GLU A 10 -1.96 18.16 -5.43
C GLU A 10 -2.20 17.42 -4.11
N LEU A 11 -3.42 17.51 -3.57
CA LEU A 11 -3.81 16.78 -2.36
C LEU A 11 -3.72 15.26 -2.56
N VAL A 12 -4.17 14.75 -3.72
CA VAL A 12 -4.07 13.33 -4.06
C VAL A 12 -2.61 12.88 -4.17
N PHE A 13 -1.74 13.68 -4.79
CA PHE A 13 -0.30 13.39 -4.87
C PHE A 13 0.37 13.43 -3.49
N GLN A 14 0.03 14.40 -2.62
CA GLN A 14 0.53 14.45 -1.25
C GLN A 14 0.08 13.24 -0.43
N MET A 15 -1.21 12.89 -0.48
CA MET A 15 -1.73 11.71 0.21
C MET A 15 -1.08 10.43 -0.29
N GLY A 16 -0.91 10.28 -1.61
CA GLY A 16 -0.20 9.15 -2.21
C GLY A 16 1.25 9.04 -1.72
N ARG A 17 1.93 10.17 -1.54
CA ARG A 17 3.30 10.21 -1.02
C ARG A 17 3.38 9.85 0.47
N ILE A 18 2.43 10.30 1.29
CA ILE A 18 2.35 9.92 2.71
C ILE A 18 2.10 8.42 2.83
N LEU A 19 1.13 7.90 2.07
CA LEU A 19 0.82 6.49 2.00
C LEU A 19 2.05 5.65 1.62
N ALA A 20 2.81 6.08 0.62
CA ALA A 20 4.05 5.41 0.22
C ALA A 20 5.06 5.19 1.36
N TYR A 21 5.13 6.09 2.35
CA TYR A 21 6.01 5.94 3.52
C TYR A 21 5.36 5.19 4.68
N VAL A 22 4.05 5.32 4.86
CA VAL A 22 3.31 4.69 5.95
C VAL A 22 3.05 3.20 5.69
N LEU A 23 2.68 2.83 4.47
CA LEU A 23 2.41 1.44 4.09
C LEU A 23 3.55 0.46 4.41
N PRO A 24 4.83 0.73 4.09
CA PRO A 24 5.90 -0.21 4.39
C PRO A 24 6.11 -0.36 5.90
N LEU A 25 5.90 0.71 6.69
CA LEU A 25 5.95 0.63 8.16
C LEU A 25 4.81 -0.25 8.71
N VAL A 26 3.61 -0.11 8.16
CA VAL A 26 2.46 -0.97 8.51
C VAL A 26 2.76 -2.44 8.16
N CYS A 27 3.37 -2.70 7.01
CA CYS A 27 3.75 -4.05 6.62
C CYS A 27 4.85 -4.63 7.54
N LEU A 28 5.84 -3.83 7.95
CA LEU A 28 6.85 -4.24 8.92
C LEU A 28 6.24 -4.57 10.28
N LEU A 29 5.30 -3.76 10.77
CA LEU A 29 4.56 -4.05 12.00
C LEU A 29 3.79 -5.36 11.87
N ALA A 30 3.09 -5.58 10.76
CA ALA A 30 2.35 -6.80 10.51
C ALA A 30 3.24 -8.06 10.52
N ILE A 31 4.44 -7.96 9.92
CA ILE A 31 5.47 -9.00 9.97
C ILE A 31 5.93 -9.24 11.40
N ALA A 32 6.29 -8.19 12.14
CA ALA A 32 6.76 -8.31 13.52
C ALA A 32 5.73 -9.00 14.42
N VAL A 33 4.45 -8.66 14.25
CA VAL A 33 3.33 -9.30 14.96
C VAL A 33 3.19 -10.78 14.57
N HIS A 34 3.42 -11.14 13.32
CA HIS A 34 3.38 -12.53 12.86
C HIS A 34 4.57 -13.37 13.34
N VAL A 35 5.76 -12.77 13.48
CA VAL A 35 6.97 -13.46 13.93
C VAL A 35 7.00 -13.63 15.46
N TRP A 36 6.54 -12.62 16.21
CA TRP A 36 6.55 -12.63 17.68
C TRP A 36 5.19 -12.31 18.29
N PRO A 37 4.15 -13.13 18.07
CA PRO A 37 2.79 -12.84 18.54
C PRO A 37 2.73 -12.62 20.06
N GLY A 38 3.53 -13.36 20.84
CA GLY A 38 3.59 -13.24 22.30
C GLY A 38 4.07 -11.88 22.83
N ARG A 39 4.73 -11.05 22.01
CA ARG A 39 5.18 -9.70 22.41
C ARG A 39 4.15 -8.60 22.18
N PHE A 40 3.10 -8.88 21.41
CA PHE A 40 2.17 -7.87 20.94
C PHE A 40 0.76 -7.97 21.55
N ALA A 41 0.59 -8.74 22.63
CA ALA A 41 -0.65 -8.89 23.39
C ALA A 41 -1.90 -9.01 22.49
N ALA A 42 -2.76 -7.98 22.44
CA ALA A 42 -3.99 -7.96 21.63
C ALA A 42 -3.74 -8.12 20.12
N LEU A 43 -2.65 -7.56 19.58
CA LEU A 43 -2.28 -7.67 18.17
C LEU A 43 -1.73 -9.07 17.83
N GLY A 44 -1.20 -9.79 18.82
CA GLY A 44 -0.72 -11.17 18.66
C GLY A 44 -1.83 -12.22 18.54
N THR A 45 -3.09 -11.85 18.79
CA THR A 45 -4.23 -12.76 18.70
C THR A 45 -4.47 -13.25 17.27
N SER A 46 -5.06 -14.44 17.12
CA SER A 46 -5.43 -15.00 15.81
C SER A 46 -6.33 -14.06 14.99
N ALA A 47 -7.30 -13.42 15.66
CA ALA A 47 -8.20 -12.46 15.02
C ALA A 47 -7.45 -11.23 14.48
N ALA A 48 -6.56 -10.63 15.28
CA ALA A 48 -5.76 -9.48 14.87
C ALA A 48 -4.75 -9.84 13.75
N ARG A 49 -4.13 -11.02 13.80
CA ARG A 49 -3.27 -11.51 12.72
C ARG A 49 -4.05 -11.69 11.41
N THR A 50 -5.31 -12.13 11.50
CA THR A 50 -6.19 -12.28 10.33
C THR A 50 -6.63 -10.92 9.76
N SER A 51 -6.91 -9.93 10.60
CA SER A 51 -7.19 -8.57 10.12
C SER A 51 -5.95 -7.93 9.48
N LEU A 52 -4.75 -8.15 10.02
CA LEU A 52 -3.50 -7.71 9.40
C LEU A 52 -3.29 -8.32 8.01
N VAL A 53 -3.67 -9.59 7.81
CA VAL A 53 -3.66 -10.24 6.49
C VAL A 53 -4.65 -9.56 5.53
N ALA A 54 -5.84 -9.18 5.99
CA ALA A 54 -6.78 -8.41 5.18
C ALA A 54 -6.20 -7.03 4.79
N VAL A 55 -5.46 -6.38 5.69
CA VAL A 55 -4.74 -5.14 5.38
C VAL A 55 -3.67 -5.36 4.31
N MET A 56 -2.93 -6.48 4.35
CA MET A 56 -1.95 -6.81 3.30
C MET A 56 -2.63 -6.95 1.94
N TRP A 57 -3.78 -7.61 1.85
CA TRP A 57 -4.58 -7.66 0.62
C TRP A 57 -5.08 -6.28 0.18
N GLY A 58 -5.42 -5.41 1.14
CA GLY A 58 -5.76 -4.01 0.88
C GLY A 58 -4.62 -3.23 0.20
N VAL A 59 -3.35 -3.49 0.57
CA VAL A 59 -2.18 -2.89 -0.09
C VAL A 59 -2.11 -3.27 -1.56
N TRP A 60 -2.39 -4.54 -1.88
CA TRP A 60 -2.44 -5.03 -3.27
C TRP A 60 -3.58 -4.38 -4.06
N LEU A 61 -4.77 -4.30 -3.46
CA LEU A 61 -5.92 -3.64 -4.07
C LEU A 61 -5.62 -2.15 -4.35
N PHE A 62 -5.03 -1.45 -3.39
CA PHE A 62 -4.63 -0.06 -3.55
C PHE A 62 -3.59 0.12 -4.67
N ALA A 63 -2.60 -0.77 -4.75
CA ALA A 63 -1.61 -0.76 -5.82
C ALA A 63 -2.27 -0.95 -7.20
N ALA A 64 -3.19 -1.91 -7.32
CA ALA A 64 -3.90 -2.18 -8.57
C ALA A 64 -4.75 -0.98 -9.01
N VAL A 65 -5.55 -0.41 -8.09
CA VAL A 65 -6.39 0.76 -8.37
C VAL A 65 -5.52 1.96 -8.78
N GLY A 66 -4.42 2.23 -8.05
CA GLY A 66 -3.50 3.31 -8.38
C GLY A 66 -2.86 3.15 -9.76
N PHE A 67 -2.44 1.92 -10.10
CA PHE A 67 -1.90 1.60 -11.42
C PHE A 67 -2.92 1.84 -12.54
N PHE A 68 -4.16 1.35 -12.38
CA PHE A 68 -5.22 1.57 -13.36
C PHE A 68 -5.59 3.05 -13.53
N LEU A 69 -5.59 3.81 -12.42
CA LEU A 69 -5.88 5.24 -12.47
C LEU A 69 -4.79 6.00 -13.23
N LEU A 70 -3.51 5.73 -12.95
CA LEU A 70 -2.38 6.32 -13.68
C LEU A 70 -2.41 5.93 -15.17
N TYR A 71 -2.78 4.68 -15.48
CA TYR A 71 -2.96 4.22 -16.86
C TYR A 71 -4.04 5.00 -17.59
N TYR A 72 -5.21 5.11 -16.96
CA TYR A 72 -6.33 5.84 -17.50
C TYR A 72 -5.98 7.32 -17.74
N VAL A 73 -5.31 7.97 -16.79
CA VAL A 73 -4.90 9.37 -16.93
C VAL A 73 -3.87 9.55 -18.05
N SER A 74 -2.88 8.65 -18.13
CA SER A 74 -1.86 8.68 -19.18
C SER A 74 -2.43 8.47 -20.58
N GLN A 75 -3.53 7.72 -20.73
CA GLN A 75 -4.17 7.47 -22.02
C GLN A 75 -5.12 8.60 -22.44
N ASN A 76 -5.84 9.20 -21.48
CA ASN A 76 -6.96 10.11 -21.79
C ASN A 76 -6.66 11.60 -21.62
N TYR A 77 -5.60 11.96 -20.88
CA TYR A 77 -5.30 13.37 -20.59
C TYR A 77 -3.93 13.80 -21.10
N ASP A 78 -2.85 13.28 -20.51
CA ASP A 78 -1.50 13.69 -20.88
C ASP A 78 -0.51 12.55 -20.60
N ARG A 79 0.29 12.22 -21.63
CA ARG A 79 1.33 11.19 -21.58
C ARG A 79 2.43 11.51 -20.57
N SER A 80 2.60 12.77 -20.19
CA SER A 80 3.54 13.18 -19.14
C SER A 80 3.21 12.53 -17.78
N TYR A 81 1.93 12.22 -17.49
CA TYR A 81 1.54 11.46 -16.29
C TYR A 81 1.92 9.99 -16.36
N GLY A 82 2.27 9.47 -17.53
CA GLY A 82 2.93 8.17 -17.68
C GLY A 82 4.27 8.11 -16.91
N PHE A 83 4.93 9.26 -16.69
CA PHE A 83 6.09 9.31 -15.79
C PHE A 83 5.74 9.01 -14.34
N GLY A 84 4.47 9.17 -13.92
CA GLY A 84 4.00 8.86 -12.57
C GLY A 84 4.02 7.37 -12.23
N PHE A 85 4.07 6.49 -13.23
CA PHE A 85 4.16 5.04 -13.02
C PHE A 85 5.46 4.61 -12.34
N ILE A 86 6.59 5.15 -12.78
CA ILE A 86 7.92 4.80 -12.25
C ILE A 86 8.03 5.13 -10.75
N PRO A 87 7.77 6.38 -10.29
CA PRO A 87 7.81 6.69 -8.87
C PRO A 87 6.75 5.90 -8.11
N PHE A 88 5.53 5.73 -8.64
CA PHE A 88 4.50 4.91 -7.98
C PHE A 88 4.98 3.47 -7.73
N ALA A 89 5.60 2.83 -8.74
CA ALA A 89 6.16 1.50 -8.61
C ALA A 89 7.32 1.45 -7.61
N ILE A 90 8.23 2.43 -7.62
CA ILE A 90 9.35 2.54 -6.67
C ILE A 90 8.83 2.69 -5.24
N TYR A 91 7.80 3.51 -5.04
CA TYR A 91 7.21 3.79 -3.73
C TYR A 91 6.36 2.62 -3.20
N MET A 92 5.63 1.93 -4.06
CA MET A 92 4.79 0.80 -3.68
C MET A 92 5.55 -0.52 -3.57
N GLY A 93 6.67 -0.66 -4.30
CA GLY A 93 7.48 -1.87 -4.35
C GLY A 93 7.83 -2.45 -2.97
N PRO A 94 8.41 -1.66 -2.03
CA PRO A 94 8.71 -2.14 -0.68
C PRO A 94 7.48 -2.69 0.05
N SER A 95 6.35 -1.98 -0.02
CA SER A 95 5.08 -2.40 0.62
C SER A 95 4.53 -3.69 0.01
N LEU A 96 4.61 -3.84 -1.32
CA LEU A 96 4.18 -5.06 -2.00
C LEU A 96 5.07 -6.26 -1.62
N ILE A 97 6.38 -6.07 -1.55
CA ILE A 97 7.32 -7.13 -1.12
C ILE A 97 7.04 -7.52 0.34
N LEU A 98 6.94 -6.55 1.24
CA LEU A 98 6.69 -6.80 2.66
C LEU A 98 5.31 -7.44 2.90
N SER A 99 4.29 -7.01 2.16
CA SER A 99 2.97 -7.62 2.26
C SER A 99 2.97 -9.09 1.85
N VAL A 100 3.71 -9.46 0.80
CA VAL A 100 3.90 -10.88 0.41
C VAL A 100 4.62 -11.66 1.49
N ILE A 101 5.70 -11.10 2.05
CA ILE A 101 6.42 -11.74 3.16
C ILE A 101 5.47 -11.99 4.33
N CYS A 102 4.64 -11.01 4.70
CA CYS A 102 3.64 -11.17 5.76
C CYS A 102 2.61 -12.27 5.44
N LEU A 103 2.11 -12.32 4.20
CA LEU A 103 1.16 -13.34 3.75
C LEU A 103 1.77 -14.76 3.80
N VAL A 104 3.03 -14.90 3.37
CA VAL A 104 3.76 -16.17 3.44
C VAL A 104 3.99 -16.59 4.90
N LEU A 105 4.33 -15.65 5.79
CA LEU A 105 4.48 -15.92 7.22
C LEU A 105 3.18 -16.39 7.87
N ARG A 106 2.02 -15.83 7.49
CA ARG A 106 0.73 -16.33 7.95
C ARG A 106 0.51 -17.79 7.55
N TYR A 107 0.87 -18.16 6.32
CA TYR A 107 0.68 -19.52 5.84
C TYR A 107 1.57 -20.54 6.57
N LYS A 108 2.77 -20.12 7.00
CA LYS A 108 3.69 -20.96 7.78
C LYS A 108 3.34 -21.06 9.27
N SER A 109 2.66 -20.04 9.82
CA SER A 109 2.34 -19.93 11.23
C SER A 109 0.81 -19.94 11.42
N PRO A 110 0.18 -21.11 11.63
CA PRO A 110 -1.29 -21.21 11.77
C PRO A 110 -1.88 -20.31 12.88
#